data_AF-N2AIP7-F1
#
_entry.id   AF-N2AIP7-F1
#
_cell.length_a   1.000
_cell.length_b   1.000
_cell.length_c   1.000
_cell.angle_alpha   90.00
_cell.angle_beta   90.00
_cell.angle_gamma   90.00
#
_symmetry.space_group_name_H-M   'P 1'
#
loop_
_entity.id
_entity.type
_entity.pdbx_description
1 polymer ?
#
loop_
_entity_poly.entity_id
_entity_poly.type
_entity_poly.pdbx_seq_one_letter_code
_entity_poly.pdbx_strand_id
1 'polypeptide(L)'
;MKTNQIAGRCVLACVFVYLLIQIYYLSNYILPSATKEPWRDFVCLFLIQSVFFAACIFAVFIFLLLQRMKRDHASPFEALLLVNAEGKIKREVLLQDKQSFLVTGAKNGKDVFIESIRDPDSDRYLYGVCNLVGGLWYFETMSDTRPIGLKRGDENVIYRLKEGMLYQLSATDVIYADTCKIVIREQKNIWREQNGSDSL
;
A
#
# COMPACT_ATOMS: atom_id res chain seq x y z
N MET A 1 -2.22 -20.89 5.99
CA MET A 1 -3.24 -20.19 5.18
C MET A 1 -2.67 -19.42 3.97
N LYS A 2 -1.58 -18.64 4.09
CA LYS A 2 -0.96 -17.92 2.94
C LYS A 2 -0.51 -18.83 1.79
N THR A 3 -0.02 -20.03 2.08
CA THR A 3 0.45 -21.01 1.09
C THR A 3 -0.66 -21.48 0.14
N ASN A 4 -1.88 -21.65 0.65
CA ASN A 4 -3.03 -22.11 -0.15
C ASN A 4 -3.51 -21.04 -1.13
N GLN A 5 -3.44 -19.76 -0.75
CA GLN A 5 -3.77 -18.65 -1.66
C GLN A 5 -2.75 -18.50 -2.79
N ILE A 6 -1.47 -18.73 -2.52
CA ILE A 6 -0.41 -18.69 -3.53
C ILE A 6 -0.58 -19.87 -4.50
N ALA A 7 -0.78 -21.08 -3.98
CA ALA A 7 -1.05 -22.26 -4.79
C ALA A 7 -2.27 -22.08 -5.70
N GLY A 8 -3.38 -21.53 -5.17
CA GLY A 8 -4.58 -21.24 -5.97
C GLY A 8 -4.32 -20.26 -7.11
N ARG A 9 -3.52 -19.20 -6.90
CA ARG A 9 -3.13 -18.26 -7.96
C ARG A 9 -2.27 -18.92 -9.04
N CYS A 10 -1.34 -19.79 -8.65
CA CYS A 10 -0.51 -20.55 -9.58
C CYS A 10 -1.35 -21.48 -10.45
N VAL A 11 -2.29 -22.22 -9.85
CA VAL A 11 -3.21 -23.09 -10.59
C VAL A 11 -4.06 -22.28 -11.57
N LEU A 12 -4.61 -21.15 -11.13
CA LEU A 12 -5.41 -20.27 -12.00
C LEU A 12 -4.60 -19.73 -13.19
N ALA A 13 -3.33 -19.36 -12.97
CA ALA A 13 -2.43 -18.92 -14.03
C ALA A 13 -2.12 -20.05 -15.02
N CYS A 14 -1.87 -21.26 -14.54
CA CYS A 14 -1.65 -22.43 -15.40
C CYS A 14 -2.89 -22.74 -16.26
N VAL A 15 -4.09 -22.70 -15.67
CA VAL A 15 -5.35 -22.88 -16.41
C VAL A 15 -5.56 -21.78 -17.45
N PHE A 16 -5.24 -20.53 -17.12
CA PHE A 16 -5.34 -19.42 -18.07
C PHE A 16 -4.41 -19.61 -19.28
N VAL A 17 -3.14 -19.96 -19.04
CA VAL A 17 -2.18 -20.22 -20.13
C VAL A 17 -2.62 -21.40 -20.99
N TYR A 18 -3.11 -22.48 -20.36
CA TYR A 18 -3.68 -23.62 -21.07
C TYR A 18 -4.83 -23.20 -21.99
N LEU A 19 -5.76 -22.38 -21.50
CA LEU A 19 -6.88 -21.87 -22.32
C LEU A 19 -6.39 -21.02 -23.49
N LEU A 20 -5.36 -20.18 -23.31
CA LEU A 20 -4.79 -19.40 -24.42
C LEU A 20 -4.20 -20.30 -25.51
N ILE A 21 -3.45 -21.34 -25.11
CA ILE A 21 -2.89 -22.34 -26.04
C ILE A 21 -4.02 -23.08 -26.76
N GLN A 22 -5.06 -23.48 -26.02
CA GLN A 22 -6.23 -24.16 -26.57
C GLN A 22 -6.98 -23.29 -27.59
N ILE A 23 -7.24 -22.01 -27.27
CA ILE A 23 -7.86 -21.05 -28.19
C ILE A 23 -7.01 -20.87 -29.45
N TYR A 24 -5.69 -20.69 -29.27
CA TYR A 24 -4.75 -20.55 -30.39
C TYR A 24 -4.79 -21.77 -31.31
N TYR A 25 -4.78 -22.98 -30.73
CA TYR A 25 -4.78 -24.23 -31.49
C TYR A 25 -6.12 -24.47 -32.22
N LEU A 26 -7.24 -24.25 -31.53
CA LEU A 26 -8.58 -24.38 -32.11
C LEU A 26 -8.79 -23.41 -33.26
N SER A 27 -8.40 -22.14 -33.08
CA SER A 27 -8.59 -21.09 -34.07
C SER A 27 -7.72 -21.28 -35.32
N ASN A 28 -6.44 -21.61 -35.16
CA ASN A 28 -5.49 -21.61 -36.26
C ASN A 28 -5.32 -22.96 -36.96
N TYR A 29 -5.60 -24.08 -36.28
CA TYR A 29 -5.35 -25.42 -36.83
C TYR A 29 -6.64 -26.22 -37.03
N ILE A 30 -7.50 -26.28 -36.02
CA ILE A 30 -8.69 -27.16 -36.07
C ILE A 30 -9.83 -26.51 -36.88
N LEU A 31 -10.17 -25.25 -36.61
CA LEU A 31 -11.27 -24.57 -37.28
C LEU A 31 -11.09 -24.48 -38.80
N PRO A 32 -9.91 -24.13 -39.35
CA PRO A 32 -9.69 -24.12 -40.80
C PRO A 32 -9.74 -25.52 -41.43
N SER A 33 -9.43 -26.56 -40.65
CA SER A 33 -9.42 -27.96 -41.11
C SER A 33 -10.78 -28.65 -40.99
N ALA A 34 -11.74 -28.04 -40.29
CA ALA A 34 -13.08 -28.58 -40.06
C ALA A 34 -14.00 -28.30 -41.27
N THR A 35 -13.88 -29.11 -42.32
CA THR A 35 -14.58 -28.94 -43.60
C THR A 35 -16.04 -29.42 -43.62
N LYS A 36 -16.52 -30.11 -42.57
CA LYS A 36 -17.90 -30.65 -42.47
C LYS A 36 -18.71 -29.94 -41.39
N GLU A 37 -19.99 -29.65 -41.69
CA GLU A 37 -20.85 -28.79 -40.88
C GLU A 37 -21.06 -29.18 -39.39
N PRO A 38 -21.09 -30.46 -38.94
CA PRO A 38 -21.22 -30.70 -37.49
C PRO A 38 -19.90 -30.45 -36.73
N TRP A 39 -18.75 -30.66 -37.37
CA TRP A 39 -17.44 -30.51 -36.73
C TRP A 39 -17.05 -29.04 -36.56
N ARG A 40 -17.38 -28.21 -37.55
CA ARG A 40 -17.10 -26.77 -37.48
C ARG A 40 -17.88 -26.11 -36.35
N ASP A 41 -19.16 -26.43 -36.21
CA ASP A 41 -20.03 -25.85 -35.19
C ASP A 41 -19.62 -26.29 -33.77
N PHE A 42 -19.23 -27.55 -33.61
CA PHE A 42 -18.68 -28.05 -32.33
C PHE A 42 -17.39 -27.32 -31.92
N VAL A 43 -16.46 -27.12 -32.87
CA VAL A 43 -15.20 -26.39 -32.64
C VAL A 43 -15.48 -24.92 -32.31
N CYS A 44 -16.44 -24.27 -32.97
CA CYS A 44 -16.86 -22.91 -32.68
C CYS A 44 -17.43 -22.77 -31.26
N LEU A 45 -18.32 -23.67 -30.83
CA LEU A 45 -18.87 -23.66 -29.47
C LEU A 45 -17.77 -23.78 -28.42
N PHE A 46 -16.83 -24.71 -28.65
CA PHE A 46 -15.72 -24.92 -27.72
C PHE A 46 -14.74 -23.74 -27.68
N LEU A 47 -14.52 -23.06 -28.81
CA LEU A 47 -13.75 -21.81 -28.87
C LEU A 47 -14.43 -20.70 -28.06
N ILE A 48 -15.73 -20.47 -28.26
CA ILE A 48 -16.51 -19.47 -27.53
C ILE A 48 -16.43 -19.72 -26.02
N GLN A 49 -16.65 -20.97 -25.61
CA GLN A 49 -16.55 -21.39 -24.22
C GLN A 49 -15.15 -21.11 -23.64
N SER A 50 -14.09 -21.47 -24.38
CA SER A 50 -12.70 -21.25 -23.96
C SER A 50 -12.37 -19.78 -23.78
N VAL A 51 -12.81 -18.93 -24.72
CA VAL A 51 -12.64 -17.46 -24.65
C VAL A 51 -13.37 -16.89 -23.43
N PHE A 52 -14.61 -17.33 -23.18
CA PHE A 52 -15.37 -16.89 -22.02
C PHE A 52 -14.67 -17.22 -20.71
N PHE A 53 -14.19 -18.46 -20.54
CA PHE A 53 -13.44 -18.86 -19.35
C PHE A 53 -12.15 -18.07 -19.18
N ALA A 54 -11.40 -17.84 -20.27
CA ALA A 54 -10.19 -17.03 -20.23
C ALA A 54 -10.50 -15.59 -19.79
N ALA A 55 -11.57 -14.98 -20.31
CA ALA A 55 -12.01 -13.64 -19.93
C ALA A 55 -12.40 -13.54 -18.45
N CYS A 56 -13.14 -14.52 -17.92
CA CYS A 56 -13.49 -14.57 -16.49
C CYS A 56 -12.26 -14.65 -15.60
N ILE A 57 -11.31 -15.53 -15.93
CA ILE A 57 -10.05 -15.68 -15.18
C ILE A 57 -9.24 -14.38 -15.24
N PHE A 58 -9.14 -13.76 -16.42
CA PHE A 58 -8.46 -12.49 -16.59
C PHE A 58 -9.09 -11.37 -15.75
N ALA A 59 -10.43 -11.28 -15.70
CA ALA A 59 -11.12 -10.32 -14.85
C ALA A 59 -10.78 -10.49 -13.37
N VAL A 60 -10.68 -11.74 -12.89
CA VAL A 60 -10.23 -12.03 -11.51
C VAL A 60 -8.79 -11.54 -11.28
N PHE A 61 -7.87 -11.76 -12.24
CA PHE A 61 -6.51 -11.24 -12.13
C PHE A 61 -6.47 -9.72 -12.05
N ILE A 62 -7.22 -9.03 -12.90
CA ILE A 62 -7.33 -7.57 -12.88
C ILE A 62 -7.89 -7.10 -11.54
N PHE A 63 -8.96 -7.72 -11.03
CA PHE A 63 -9.54 -7.37 -9.74
C PHE A 63 -8.53 -7.51 -8.60
N LEU A 64 -7.80 -8.63 -8.55
CA LEU A 64 -6.77 -8.87 -7.54
C LEU A 64 -5.61 -7.87 -7.65
N LEU A 65 -5.22 -7.51 -8.87
CA LEU A 65 -4.18 -6.51 -9.13
C LEU A 65 -4.63 -5.13 -8.65
N LEU A 66 -5.86 -4.72 -8.98
CA LEU A 66 -6.44 -3.46 -8.52
C LEU A 66 -6.55 -3.42 -6.99
N GLN A 67 -6.99 -4.52 -6.36
CA GLN A 67 -7.06 -4.60 -4.90
C GLN A 67 -5.68 -4.49 -4.25
N ARG A 68 -4.66 -5.14 -4.84
CA ARG A 68 -3.27 -5.02 -4.39
C ARG A 68 -2.77 -3.59 -4.56
N MET A 69 -2.96 -2.97 -5.72
CA MET A 69 -2.57 -1.59 -5.95
C MET A 69 -3.23 -0.65 -4.95
N LYS A 70 -4.54 -0.80 -4.71
CA LYS A 70 -5.26 0.01 -3.72
C LYS A 70 -4.68 -0.15 -2.32
N ARG A 71 -4.31 -1.38 -1.93
CA ARG A 71 -3.68 -1.66 -0.63
C ARG A 71 -2.29 -1.03 -0.53
N ASP A 72 -1.47 -1.16 -1.57
CA ASP A 72 -0.08 -0.67 -1.59
C ASP A 72 -0.02 0.88 -1.57
N HIS A 73 -1.10 1.56 -1.97
CA HIS A 73 -1.24 3.01 -1.91
C HIS A 73 -2.03 3.51 -0.70
N ALA A 74 -2.63 2.61 0.09
CA ALA A 74 -3.40 2.99 1.26
C ALA A 74 -2.48 3.12 2.49
N SER A 75 -2.60 4.24 3.19
CA SER A 75 -1.93 4.43 4.48
C SER A 75 -2.45 3.39 5.49
N PRO A 76 -1.57 2.68 6.22
CA PRO A 76 -1.98 1.82 7.35
C PRO A 76 -2.40 2.62 8.59
N PHE A 77 -2.17 3.94 8.57
CA PHE A 77 -2.46 4.86 9.66
C PHE A 77 -3.62 5.78 9.29
N GLU A 78 -4.48 6.08 10.26
CA GLU A 78 -5.61 6.98 10.06
C GLU A 78 -5.14 8.43 10.06
N ALA A 79 -4.35 8.80 11.06
CA ALA A 79 -3.96 10.17 11.30
C ALA A 79 -2.63 10.28 12.04
N LEU A 80 -2.02 11.47 11.94
CA LEU A 80 -0.91 11.92 12.77
C LEU A 80 -1.40 13.01 13.71
N LEU A 81 -1.03 12.89 14.97
CA LEU A 81 -1.36 13.84 16.02
C LEU A 81 -0.10 14.57 16.43
N LEU A 82 -0.06 15.86 16.17
CA LEU A 82 0.98 16.73 16.67
C LEU A 82 0.62 17.16 18.09
N VAL A 83 1.45 16.77 19.04
CA VAL A 83 1.26 17.04 20.47
C VAL A 83 2.39 17.93 20.97
N ASN A 84 2.05 18.99 21.69
CA ASN A 84 3.05 19.90 22.28
C ASN A 84 3.65 19.34 23.58
N ALA A 85 4.56 20.10 24.18
CA ALA A 85 5.21 19.76 25.44
C ALA A 85 4.22 19.58 26.59
N GLU A 86 3.09 20.30 26.58
CA GLU A 86 2.03 20.19 27.58
C GLU A 86 1.09 18.99 27.38
N GLY A 87 1.32 18.17 26.34
CA GLY A 87 0.48 17.01 26.03
C GLY A 87 -0.83 17.32 25.31
N LYS A 88 -1.05 18.57 24.90
CA LYS A 88 -2.22 18.99 24.11
C LYS A 88 -1.99 18.72 22.62
N ILE A 89 -3.02 18.17 21.96
CA ILE A 89 -3.02 17.98 20.51
C ILE A 89 -3.18 19.36 19.85
N LYS A 90 -2.11 19.84 19.18
CA LYS A 90 -2.12 21.09 18.41
C LYS A 90 -2.80 20.90 17.05
N ARG A 91 -2.60 19.75 16.42
CA ARG A 91 -3.09 19.47 15.08
C ARG A 91 -3.26 17.98 14.84
N GLU A 92 -4.28 17.63 14.08
CA GLU A 92 -4.52 16.30 13.55
C GLU A 92 -4.44 16.33 12.02
N VAL A 93 -3.70 15.39 11.43
CA VAL A 93 -3.52 15.27 9.98
C VAL A 93 -3.96 13.89 9.53
N LEU A 94 -5.05 13.83 8.77
CA LEU A 94 -5.55 12.59 8.19
C LEU A 94 -4.64 12.10 7.05
N LEU A 95 -4.38 10.78 7.01
CA LEU A 95 -3.44 10.15 6.09
C LEU A 95 -4.08 9.35 4.95
N GLN A 96 -5.42 9.22 4.90
CA GLN A 96 -6.12 8.36 3.93
C GLN A 96 -5.75 8.65 2.45
N ASP A 97 -5.54 9.93 2.10
CA ASP A 97 -5.21 10.36 0.74
C ASP A 97 -3.79 10.96 0.63
N LYS A 98 -2.93 10.71 1.62
CA LYS A 98 -1.56 11.23 1.65
C LYS A 98 -0.58 10.14 1.22
N GLN A 99 0.26 10.47 0.24
CA GLN A 99 1.40 9.64 -0.15
C GLN A 99 2.71 10.14 0.48
N SER A 100 2.74 11.40 0.86
CA SER A 100 3.92 12.03 1.42
C SER A 100 3.58 13.33 2.14
N PHE A 101 4.42 13.69 3.10
CA PHE A 101 4.33 14.96 3.83
C PHE A 101 5.70 15.35 4.39
N LEU A 102 5.85 16.62 4.69
CA LEU A 102 7.04 17.18 5.34
C LEU A 102 6.74 17.40 6.81
N VAL A 103 7.76 17.19 7.64
CA VAL A 103 7.78 17.67 9.02
C VAL A 103 8.68 18.89 9.02
N THR A 104 8.12 20.05 9.35
CA THR A 104 8.82 21.33 9.36
C THR A 104 8.67 22.02 10.70
N GLY A 105 9.43 23.09 10.94
CA GLY A 105 9.39 23.81 12.20
C GLY A 105 9.64 25.30 12.03
N ALA A 106 9.13 26.07 12.98
CA ALA A 106 9.50 27.48 13.08
C ALA A 106 11.00 27.59 13.42
N LYS A 107 11.67 28.62 12.89
CA LYS A 107 13.11 28.89 13.17
C LYS A 107 13.40 29.02 14.67
N ASN A 108 12.40 29.34 15.50
CA ASN A 108 12.52 29.44 16.96
C ASN A 108 12.49 28.09 17.71
N GLY A 109 12.20 26.97 17.03
CA GLY A 109 12.13 25.62 17.62
C GLY A 109 10.99 25.34 18.58
N LYS A 110 9.96 26.21 18.63
CA LYS A 110 8.81 26.02 19.53
C LYS A 110 7.62 25.36 18.86
N ASP A 111 7.56 25.44 17.54
CA ASP A 111 6.45 24.95 16.75
C ASP A 111 6.95 24.02 15.65
N VAL A 112 6.25 22.90 15.53
CA VAL A 112 6.44 21.90 14.49
C VAL A 112 5.16 21.83 13.67
N PHE A 113 5.28 21.54 12.39
CA PHE A 113 4.19 21.48 11.44
C PHE A 113 4.29 20.22 10.59
N ILE A 114 3.14 19.72 10.16
CA ILE A 114 3.04 18.66 9.16
C ILE A 114 2.43 19.30 7.91
N GLU A 115 3.17 19.24 6.81
CA GLU A 115 2.90 20.00 5.59
C GLU A 115 2.84 19.11 4.35
N SER A 116 2.13 19.58 3.33
CA SER A 116 2.12 18.94 2.02
C SER A 116 3.44 19.22 1.29
N ILE A 117 3.98 18.24 0.57
CA ILE A 117 5.16 18.45 -0.29
C ILE A 117 4.90 19.47 -1.41
N ARG A 118 3.64 19.62 -1.85
CA ARG A 118 3.32 20.43 -3.04
C ARG A 118 3.50 21.93 -2.85
N ASP A 119 3.43 22.42 -1.62
CA ASP A 119 3.50 23.85 -1.31
C ASP A 119 4.14 24.03 0.07
N PRO A 120 5.46 23.80 0.20
CA PRO A 120 6.16 23.95 1.46
C PRO A 120 6.38 25.43 1.78
N ASP A 121 6.21 25.78 3.06
CA ASP A 121 6.57 27.12 3.54
C ASP A 121 8.11 27.21 3.61
N SER A 122 8.71 27.93 2.65
CA SER A 122 10.16 28.03 2.49
C SER A 122 10.88 28.69 3.69
N ASP A 123 10.13 29.39 4.55
CA ASP A 123 10.69 30.00 5.76
C ASP A 123 10.75 29.04 6.95
N ARG A 124 10.26 27.81 6.79
CA ARG A 124 10.32 26.81 7.86
C ARG A 124 11.55 25.93 7.74
N TYR A 125 12.07 25.59 8.91
CA TYR A 125 13.14 24.62 9.01
C TYR A 125 12.61 23.22 8.68
N LEU A 126 13.30 22.48 7.82
CA LEU A 126 12.91 21.13 7.43
C LEU A 126 13.53 20.10 8.38
N TYR A 127 12.69 19.37 9.11
CA TYR A 127 13.11 18.25 9.95
C TYR A 127 13.30 16.99 9.12
N GLY A 128 12.33 16.69 8.26
CA GLY A 128 12.34 15.46 7.50
C GLY A 128 11.14 15.30 6.60
N VAL A 129 11.17 14.23 5.82
CA VAL A 129 10.11 13.82 4.93
C VAL A 129 9.57 12.48 5.36
N CYS A 130 8.28 12.30 5.17
CA CYS A 130 7.60 11.03 5.36
C CYS A 130 6.97 10.60 4.04
N ASN A 131 7.19 9.34 3.65
CA ASN A 131 6.70 8.78 2.40
C ASN A 131 6.01 7.43 2.63
N LEU A 132 4.89 7.22 1.94
CA LEU A 132 4.18 5.95 1.87
C LEU A 132 4.70 5.15 0.68
N VAL A 133 5.27 3.98 0.94
CA VAL A 133 5.81 3.08 -0.09
C VAL A 133 5.33 1.66 0.21
N GLY A 134 4.55 1.08 -0.71
CA GLY A 134 4.06 -0.29 -0.57
C GLY A 134 3.21 -0.54 0.68
N GLY A 135 2.38 0.45 1.06
CA GLY A 135 1.53 0.37 2.25
C GLY A 135 2.28 0.56 3.58
N LEU A 136 3.53 1.03 3.54
CA LEU A 136 4.36 1.30 4.72
C LEU A 136 4.84 2.75 4.72
N TRP A 137 4.77 3.41 5.87
CA TRP A 137 5.32 4.75 6.04
C TRP A 137 6.77 4.69 6.45
N TYR A 138 7.58 5.54 5.84
CA TYR A 138 8.99 5.74 6.16
C TYR A 138 9.24 7.20 6.47
N PHE A 139 10.00 7.45 7.53
CA PHE A 139 10.48 8.78 7.87
C PHE A 139 11.98 8.88 7.60
N GLU A 140 12.41 9.98 6.99
CA GLU A 140 13.80 10.33 6.74
C GLU A 140 14.06 11.72 7.31
N THR A 141 15.09 11.85 8.14
CA THR A 141 15.52 13.17 8.61
C THR A 141 16.40 13.84 7.56
N MET A 142 16.16 15.13 7.37
CA MET A 142 16.85 15.98 6.39
C MET A 142 17.77 17.01 7.06
N SER A 143 18.05 16.85 8.36
CA SER A 143 18.99 17.73 9.01
C SER A 143 19.70 17.13 10.21
N ASP A 144 21.02 17.22 10.17
CA ASP A 144 21.90 16.92 11.29
C ASP A 144 21.89 17.98 12.41
N THR A 145 21.45 19.21 12.10
CA THR A 145 21.56 20.37 13.02
C THR A 145 20.48 20.42 14.09
N ARG A 146 19.28 19.90 13.81
CA ARG A 146 18.22 19.70 14.82
C ARG A 146 17.83 18.23 14.87
N PRO A 147 18.26 17.53 15.91
CA PRO A 147 18.06 16.09 15.99
C PRO A 147 16.59 15.74 16.11
N ILE A 148 16.21 14.67 15.42
CA ILE A 148 14.90 14.04 15.56
C ILE A 148 15.06 12.77 16.36
N GLY A 149 14.17 12.60 17.34
CA GLY A 149 14.06 11.40 18.13
C GLY A 149 13.00 10.46 17.56
N LEU A 150 13.23 9.15 17.64
CA LEU A 150 12.22 8.13 17.41
C LEU A 150 12.18 7.20 18.61
N LYS A 151 11.01 7.09 19.24
CA LYS A 151 10.72 6.07 20.25
C LYS A 151 9.97 4.94 19.56
N ARG A 152 10.48 3.72 19.67
CA ARG A 152 9.89 2.52 19.10
C ARG A 152 8.92 1.89 20.08
N GLY A 153 7.64 1.86 19.73
CA GLY A 153 6.59 1.29 20.58
C GLY A 153 6.74 1.56 22.09
N ASP A 154 6.83 0.48 22.87
CA ASP A 154 6.94 0.52 24.32
C ASP A 154 8.38 0.62 24.84
N GLU A 155 9.37 0.79 23.95
CA GLU A 155 10.76 0.94 24.36
C GLU A 155 10.96 2.23 25.16
N ASN A 156 11.70 2.19 26.25
CA ASN A 156 11.96 3.37 27.09
C ASN A 156 13.11 4.25 26.59
N VAL A 157 13.53 4.08 25.32
CA VAL A 157 14.65 4.80 24.72
C VAL A 157 14.17 5.61 23.52
N ILE A 158 14.70 6.82 23.37
CA ILE A 158 14.49 7.67 22.19
C ILE A 158 15.78 7.63 21.38
N TYR A 159 15.71 7.07 20.18
CA TYR A 159 16.85 7.00 19.26
C TYR A 159 16.97 8.31 18.48
N ARG A 160 18.18 8.89 18.44
CA ARG A 160 18.47 9.97 17.50
C ARG A 160 18.55 9.39 16.08
N LEU A 161 17.74 9.93 15.17
CA LEU A 161 17.75 9.57 13.77
C LEU A 161 19.00 10.13 13.08
N LYS A 162 19.51 9.39 12.10
CA LYS A 162 20.65 9.79 11.26
C LYS A 162 20.14 10.28 9.91
N GLU A 163 20.73 11.36 9.41
CA GLU A 163 20.44 11.89 8.08
C GLU A 163 20.73 10.85 6.99
N GLY A 164 19.88 10.82 5.95
CA GLY A 164 19.96 9.89 4.83
C GLY A 164 19.54 8.44 5.12
N MET A 165 19.03 8.15 6.32
CA MET A 165 18.53 6.82 6.69
C MET A 165 17.00 6.79 6.70
N LEU A 166 16.42 5.74 6.09
CA LEU A 166 14.99 5.50 6.07
C LEU A 166 14.55 4.69 7.29
N TYR A 167 13.63 5.25 8.08
CA TYR A 167 13.06 4.59 9.25
C TYR A 167 11.60 4.22 8.97
N GLN A 168 11.33 2.93 8.77
CA GLN A 168 9.94 2.44 8.70
C GLN A 168 9.22 2.76 10.00
N LEU A 169 8.00 3.30 9.93
CA LEU A 169 7.18 3.66 11.10
C LEU A 169 6.18 2.56 11.45
N SER A 170 5.91 2.42 12.74
CA SER A 170 4.81 1.64 13.32
C SER A 170 3.78 2.54 13.99
N ALA A 171 2.53 2.08 14.16
CA ALA A 171 1.48 2.85 14.82
C ALA A 171 1.79 3.16 16.30
N THR A 172 2.66 2.37 16.91
CA THR A 172 3.10 2.54 18.30
C THR A 172 4.28 3.51 18.44
N ASP A 173 4.88 3.91 17.32
CA ASP A 173 6.06 4.78 17.34
C ASP A 173 5.68 6.23 17.64
N VAL A 174 6.63 6.95 18.25
CA VAL A 174 6.51 8.39 18.52
C VAL A 174 7.73 9.10 17.98
N ILE A 175 7.51 10.09 17.12
CA ILE A 175 8.57 10.93 16.56
C ILE A 175 8.67 12.19 17.43
N TYR A 176 9.86 12.54 17.87
CA TYR A 176 10.15 13.72 18.67
C TYR A 176 10.90 14.74 17.82
N ALA A 177 10.36 15.95 17.72
CA ALA A 177 10.97 17.07 17.01
C ALA A 177 10.87 18.32 17.89
N ASP A 178 12.02 18.82 18.35
CA ASP A 178 12.13 19.88 19.36
C ASP A 178 11.19 19.63 20.57
N THR A 179 10.28 20.57 20.86
CA THR A 179 9.34 20.50 21.99
C THR A 179 8.05 19.74 21.68
N CYS A 180 7.91 19.25 20.46
CA CYS A 180 6.71 18.55 20.01
C CYS A 180 6.98 17.06 19.80
N LYS A 181 5.92 16.27 19.93
CA LYS A 181 5.91 14.86 19.53
C LYS A 181 4.80 14.61 18.53
N ILE A 182 5.07 13.74 17.57
CA ILE A 182 4.12 13.27 16.57
C ILE A 182 3.76 11.84 16.95
N VAL A 183 2.48 11.63 17.24
CA VAL A 183 1.91 10.33 17.60
C VAL A 183 1.09 9.81 16.43
N ILE A 184 1.22 8.53 16.15
CA ILE A 184 0.53 7.88 15.05
C ILE A 184 -0.75 7.24 15.56
N ARG A 185 -1.88 7.48 14.87
CA ARG A 185 -3.13 6.77 15.12
C ARG A 185 -3.28 5.65 14.11
N GLU A 186 -3.35 4.41 14.59
CA GLU A 186 -3.60 3.26 13.72
C GLU A 186 -4.98 3.39 13.06
N GLN A 187 -5.08 3.00 11.79
CA GLN A 187 -6.38 2.83 11.17
C GLN A 187 -7.06 1.62 11.79
N LYS A 188 -8.14 1.83 12.55
CA LYS A 188 -9.01 0.74 12.99
C LYS A 188 -9.56 0.05 11.74
N ASN A 189 -9.02 -1.13 11.45
CA ASN A 189 -9.30 -1.83 10.21
C ASN A 189 -10.78 -2.22 10.10
N ILE A 190 -11.50 -1.58 9.17
CA ILE A 190 -12.72 -2.13 8.54
C ILE A 190 -12.36 -3.37 7.67
N TRP A 191 -11.07 -3.58 7.37
CA TRP A 191 -10.61 -4.61 6.43
C TRP A 191 -9.97 -5.86 7.06
N ARG A 192 -9.84 -5.93 8.40
CA ARG A 192 -9.30 -7.14 9.08
C ARG A 192 -10.36 -8.24 9.23
N GLU A 193 -11.65 -7.93 9.11
CA GLU A 193 -12.71 -8.94 9.24
C GLU A 193 -12.81 -9.88 8.04
N GLN A 194 -12.34 -9.52 6.84
CA GLN A 194 -12.38 -10.43 5.68
C GLN A 194 -11.30 -11.52 5.66
N ASN A 195 -10.39 -11.56 6.65
CA ASN A 195 -9.42 -12.65 6.80
C ASN A 195 -9.56 -13.41 8.13
N GLY A 196 -10.69 -13.25 8.84
CA GLY A 196 -10.84 -13.77 10.19
C GLY A 196 -12.27 -14.05 10.64
N SER A 197 -13.17 -14.44 9.74
CA SER A 197 -14.47 -15.00 10.11
C SER A 197 -14.71 -16.33 9.41
N ASP A 198 -13.98 -17.35 9.83
CA ASP A 198 -14.46 -18.73 9.87
C ASP A 198 -14.07 -19.29 11.23
N SER A 199 -14.91 -19.01 12.22
CA SER A 199 -14.94 -19.71 13.49
C SER A 199 -16.39 -19.91 13.91
N LEU A 200 -16.98 -20.98 13.39
CA LEU A 200 -17.67 -22.04 14.14
C LEU A 200 -17.98 -23.20 13.19
#